data_AF-A0A9X9R4K6-F1
#
_entry.id   AF-A0A9X9R4K6-F1
#
_cell.length_a   1.000
_cell.length_b   1.000
_cell.length_c   1.000
_cell.angle_alpha   90.00
_cell.angle_beta   90.00
_cell.angle_gamma   90.00
#
_symmetry.space_group_name_H-M   'P 1'
#
loop_
_entity.id
_entity.type
_entity.pdbx_description
1 polymer ?
#
loop_
_entity_poly.entity_id
_entity_poly.type
_entity_poly.pdbx_seq_one_letter_code
_entity_poly.pdbx_strand_id
1 'polypeptide(L)'
;MKRLKTFMNRKASDVIFDISLYVIASLIILLVVYPLWFVIIASFSDPSSVARGEVLLWPKHWSLSAYDALLKDRSIWIGYRNTILYTVFGTLFGLAVNLPAGYALS
;
A
#
# COMPACT_ATOMS: atom_id res chain seq x y z
N MET A 1 -21.74 16.00 -26.70
CA MET A 1 -22.95 15.15 -26.68
C MET A 1 -22.75 13.68 -27.07
N LYS A 2 -21.76 13.28 -27.90
CA LYS A 2 -21.55 11.86 -28.27
C LYS A 2 -21.15 10.92 -27.10
N ARG A 3 -20.46 11.43 -26.07
CA ARG A 3 -20.04 10.62 -24.90
C ARG A 3 -21.19 10.20 -23.96
N LEU A 4 -22.31 10.90 -23.98
CA LEU A 4 -23.50 10.55 -23.18
C LEU A 4 -24.38 9.49 -23.86
N LYS A 5 -24.30 9.35 -25.19
CA LYS A 5 -25.07 8.34 -25.95
C LYS A 5 -24.54 6.91 -25.83
N THR A 6 -23.28 6.72 -25.40
CA THR A 6 -22.67 5.40 -25.23
C THR A 6 -23.20 4.65 -23.99
N PHE A 7 -23.80 5.35 -23.03
CA PHE A 7 -24.40 4.72 -21.84
C PHE A 7 -25.81 4.15 -22.09
N MET A 8 -26.54 4.68 -23.07
CA MET A 8 -27.94 4.30 -23.34
C MET A 8 -28.11 3.05 -24.20
N ASN A 9 -27.02 2.40 -24.62
CA ASN A 9 -27.07 1.21 -25.48
C ASN A 9 -26.11 0.10 -25.01
N ARG A 10 -25.96 -0.05 -23.69
CA ARG A 10 -25.18 -1.15 -23.10
C ARG A 10 -26.08 -2.38 -22.94
N LYS A 11 -25.57 -3.55 -23.30
CA LYS A 11 -26.32 -4.80 -23.07
C LYS A 11 -26.46 -5.00 -21.57
N ALA A 12 -27.57 -5.59 -21.14
CA ALA A 12 -27.78 -5.91 -19.71
C ALA A 12 -26.64 -6.75 -19.13
N SER A 13 -26.02 -7.61 -19.95
CA SER A 13 -24.81 -8.36 -19.61
C SER A 13 -23.64 -7.47 -19.20
N ASP A 14 -23.43 -6.37 -19.91
CA ASP A 14 -22.28 -5.48 -19.70
C ASP A 14 -22.47 -4.70 -18.39
N VAL A 15 -23.71 -4.31 -18.08
CA VAL A 15 -24.04 -3.62 -16.83
C VAL A 15 -23.86 -4.56 -15.63
N ILE A 16 -24.32 -5.81 -15.72
CA ILE A 16 -24.16 -6.80 -14.65
C ILE A 16 -22.68 -7.12 -14.43
N PHE A 17 -21.92 -7.30 -15.51
CA PHE A 17 -20.48 -7.52 -15.45
C PHE A 17 -19.78 -6.34 -14.76
N ASP A 18 -20.01 -5.11 -15.22
CA ASP A 18 -19.41 -3.91 -14.63
C ASP A 18 -19.73 -3.80 -13.14
N ILE A 19 -20.99 -3.99 -12.74
CA ILE A 19 -21.40 -3.94 -11.32
C ILE A 19 -20.65 -5.01 -10.51
N SER A 20 -20.61 -6.26 -10.99
CA SER A 20 -19.89 -7.33 -10.29
C SER A 20 -18.40 -7.03 -10.14
N LEU A 21 -17.77 -6.48 -11.19
CA LEU A 21 -16.37 -6.07 -11.16
C LEU A 21 -16.13 -4.97 -10.13
N TYR A 22 -16.97 -3.93 -10.11
CA TYR A 22 -16.85 -2.85 -9.14
C TYR A 22 -17.09 -3.32 -7.70
N VAL A 23 -18.03 -4.24 -7.48
CA VAL A 23 -18.28 -4.83 -6.15
C VAL A 23 -17.05 -5.61 -5.68
N ILE A 24 -16.52 -6.51 -6.52
CA ILE A 24 -15.33 -7.31 -6.18
C ILE A 24 -14.11 -6.40 -5.94
N ALA A 25 -13.87 -5.43 -6.82
CA ALA A 25 -12.78 -4.48 -6.65
C ALA A 25 -12.90 -3.67 -5.37
N SER A 26 -14.11 -3.20 -5.03
CA SER A 26 -14.37 -2.44 -3.80
C SER A 26 -14.13 -3.28 -2.55
N LEU A 27 -14.54 -4.56 -2.55
CA LEU A 27 -14.28 -5.48 -1.44
C LEU A 27 -12.79 -5.73 -1.24
N ILE A 28 -12.03 -5.92 -2.33
CA ILE A 28 -10.57 -6.07 -2.26
C ILE A 28 -9.92 -4.81 -1.68
N ILE A 29 -10.34 -3.63 -2.15
CA ILE A 29 -9.83 -2.35 -1.63
C ILE A 29 -10.12 -2.23 -0.12
N LEU A 30 -11.33 -2.54 0.33
CA LEU A 30 -11.67 -2.48 1.76
C LEU A 30 -10.81 -3.43 2.60
N LEU A 31 -10.55 -4.64 2.09
CA LEU A 31 -9.71 -5.63 2.75
C LEU A 31 -8.25 -5.14 2.89
N VAL A 32 -7.73 -4.42 1.90
CA VAL A 32 -6.37 -3.84 1.94
C VAL A 32 -6.30 -2.56 2.76
N VAL A 33 -7.31 -1.70 2.68
CA VAL A 33 -7.33 -0.39 3.35
C VAL A 33 -7.47 -0.55 4.86
N TYR A 34 -8.27 -1.51 5.35
CA TYR A 34 -8.43 -1.73 6.79
C TYR A 34 -7.12 -1.99 7.55
N PRO A 35 -6.26 -2.96 7.17
CA PRO A 35 -4.99 -3.19 7.86
C PRO A 35 -4.01 -2.01 7.72
N LEU A 36 -4.01 -1.30 6.58
CA LEU A 36 -3.20 -0.09 6.42
C LEU A 36 -3.66 1.03 7.37
N TRP A 37 -4.98 1.22 7.49
CA TRP A 37 -5.56 2.16 8.45
C TRP A 37 -5.21 1.77 9.88
N PHE A 38 -5.28 0.48 10.21
CA PHE A 38 -4.89 -0.06 11.51
C PHE A 38 -3.43 0.27 11.85
N VAL A 39 -2.49 0.10 10.90
CA VAL A 39 -1.08 0.45 11.11
C VAL A 39 -0.91 1.94 11.43
N ILE A 40 -1.66 2.83 10.77
CA ILE A 40 -1.61 4.28 11.02
C ILE A 40 -2.14 4.60 12.43
N ILE A 41 -3.31 4.11 12.82
CA ILE A 41 -3.86 4.42 14.14
C ILE A 41 -3.01 3.81 15.27
N ALA A 42 -2.42 2.63 15.03
CA ALA A 42 -1.51 1.99 15.97
C ALA A 42 -0.20 2.77 16.12
N SER A 43 0.33 3.36 15.04
CA SER A 43 1.59 4.13 15.11
C SER A 43 1.48 5.41 15.92
N PHE A 44 0.28 5.99 16.03
CA PHE A 44 0.00 7.17 16.88
C PHE A 44 -0.58 6.82 18.25
N SER A 45 -0.75 5.53 18.58
CA SER A 45 -1.29 5.09 19.87
C SER A 45 -0.17 4.64 20.80
N ASP A 46 -0.42 4.71 22.11
CA ASP A 46 0.53 4.19 23.10
C ASP A 46 0.76 2.67 22.89
N PRO A 47 2.03 2.18 22.86
CA PRO A 47 2.34 0.78 22.61
C PRO A 47 1.63 -0.20 23.55
N SER A 48 1.39 0.21 24.80
CA SER A 48 0.67 -0.62 25.76
C SER A 48 -0.83 -0.75 25.40
N SER A 49 -1.44 0.32 24.88
CA SER A 49 -2.84 0.32 24.42
C SER A 49 -3.02 -0.51 23.14
N VAL A 50 -2.03 -0.50 22.26
CA VAL A 50 -1.98 -1.37 21.07
C VAL A 50 -1.84 -2.84 21.48
N ALA A 51 -0.92 -3.15 22.40
CA ALA A 51 -0.69 -4.52 22.87
C ALA A 51 -1.88 -5.13 23.62
N ARG A 52 -2.68 -4.30 24.30
CA ARG A 52 -3.94 -4.72 24.97
C ARG A 52 -5.12 -4.88 24.01
N GLY A 53 -4.97 -4.55 22.72
CA GLY A 53 -6.05 -4.66 21.73
C GLY A 53 -7.12 -3.58 21.84
N GLU A 54 -6.83 -2.44 22.49
CA GLU A 54 -7.80 -1.37 22.72
C GLU A 54 -7.99 -0.46 21.47
N VAL A 55 -7.05 -0.52 20.52
CA VAL A 55 -7.01 0.26 19.28
C VAL A 55 -7.71 -0.53 18.17
N LEU A 56 -8.97 -0.20 17.86
CA LEU A 56 -9.77 -0.93 16.84
C LEU A 56 -10.05 -0.09 15.58
N LEU A 57 -10.62 1.10 15.75
CA LEU A 57 -11.01 1.97 14.63
C LEU A 57 -10.37 3.37 14.70
N TRP A 58 -9.98 3.79 15.91
CA TRP A 58 -9.48 5.13 16.22
C TRP A 58 -8.28 5.01 17.18
N PRO A 59 -7.32 5.94 17.12
CA PRO A 59 -6.18 5.91 18.02
C PRO A 59 -6.65 6.00 19.48
N LYS A 60 -6.02 5.22 20.36
CA LYS A 60 -6.24 5.27 21.82
C LYS A 60 -4.98 5.77 22.48
N HIS A 61 -5.13 6.81 23.31
CA HIS A 61 -4.02 7.47 23.99
C HIS A 61 -2.95 7.92 23.00
N TRP A 62 -3.16 9.10 22.41
CA TRP A 62 -2.24 9.68 21.43
C TRP A 62 -0.82 9.76 22.00
N SER A 63 0.14 9.12 21.34
CA SER A 63 1.53 9.06 21.76
C SER A 63 2.47 9.00 20.55
N LEU A 64 3.60 9.71 20.67
CA LEU A 64 4.70 9.68 19.69
C LEU A 64 5.96 9.01 20.26
N SER A 65 5.86 8.38 21.44
CA SER A 65 7.01 7.75 22.11
C SER A 65 7.65 6.64 21.27
N ALA A 66 6.86 5.91 20.51
CA ALA A 66 7.34 4.88 19.58
C ALA A 66 8.25 5.47 18.50
N TYR A 67 7.90 6.62 17.93
CA TYR A 67 8.74 7.30 16.94
C TYR A 67 10.05 7.80 17.54
N ASP A 68 10.00 8.40 18.73
CA ASP A 68 11.22 8.86 19.42
C ASP A 68 12.18 7.69 19.72
N ALA A 69 11.64 6.55 20.15
CA ALA A 69 12.43 5.33 20.36
C ALA A 69 13.09 4.84 19.05
N LEU A 70 12.35 4.81 17.94
CA LEU A 70 12.87 4.39 16.64
C LEU A 70 13.94 5.33 16.08
N LEU A 71 13.76 6.64 16.25
CA LEU A 71 14.72 7.64 15.75
C LEU A 71 16.06 7.60 16.50
N LYS A 72 16.03 7.22 17.78
CA LYS A 72 17.23 7.03 18.62
C LYS A 72 17.96 5.71 18.34
N ASP A 73 17.28 4.73 17.73
CA ASP A 73 17.89 3.44 17.42
C ASP A 73 18.78 3.52 16.17
N ARG A 74 20.09 3.40 16.39
CA ARG A 74 21.09 3.39 15.30
C ARG A 74 20.93 2.20 14.35
N SER A 75 20.40 1.08 14.82
CA SER A 75 20.14 -0.11 13.99
C SER A 75 19.16 0.20 12.87
N ILE A 76 18.11 0.99 13.16
CA ILE A 76 17.11 1.42 12.17
C ILE A 76 17.78 2.20 11.04
N TRP A 77 18.66 3.14 11.35
CA TRP A 77 19.38 3.94 10.35
C TRP A 77 20.34 3.11 9.49
N ILE A 78 21.04 2.15 10.10
CA ILE A 78 21.92 1.23 9.37
C ILE A 78 21.08 0.36 8.43
N GLY A 79 19.94 -0.16 8.91
CA GLY A 79 18.99 -0.92 8.11
C GLY A 79 18.47 -0.13 6.92
N TYR A 80 18.00 1.10 7.13
CA TYR A 80 17.53 2.00 6.06
C TYR A 80 18.61 2.28 5.02
N ARG A 81 19.85 2.57 5.47
CA ARG A 81 20.98 2.77 4.56
C ARG A 81 21.21 1.53 3.69
N ASN A 82 21.20 0.36 4.31
CA ASN A 82 21.39 -0.90 3.60
C ASN A 82 20.28 -1.11 2.57
N THR A 83 19.00 -0.97 2.95
CA THR A 83 17.86 -1.09 2.02
C THR A 83 18.01 -0.18 0.82
N ILE A 84 18.33 1.10 1.03
CA ILE A 84 18.52 2.06 -0.07
C ILE A 84 19.63 1.61 -1.01
N LEU A 85 20.78 1.19 -0.47
CA LEU A 85 21.89 0.69 -1.28
C LEU A 85 21.47 -0.54 -2.09
N TYR A 86 20.88 -1.56 -1.46
CA TYR A 86 20.47 -2.78 -2.16
C TYR A 86 19.41 -2.51 -3.22
N THR A 87 18.42 -1.67 -2.94
CA THR A 87 17.38 -1.33 -3.92
C THR A 87 17.96 -0.56 -5.11
N VAL A 88 18.76 0.48 -4.87
CA VAL A 88 19.33 1.28 -5.97
C VAL A 88 20.28 0.45 -6.83
N PHE A 89 21.26 -0.22 -6.21
CA PHE A 89 22.21 -1.03 -6.97
C PHE A 89 21.55 -2.23 -7.63
N GLY A 90 20.61 -2.88 -6.93
CA GLY A 90 19.84 -4.01 -7.48
C GLY A 90 19.01 -3.60 -8.70
N THR A 91 18.32 -2.47 -8.64
CA THR A 91 17.55 -1.95 -9.78
C THR A 91 18.47 -1.52 -10.93
N LEU A 92 19.54 -0.77 -10.67
CA LEU A 92 20.47 -0.33 -11.71
C LEU A 92 21.13 -1.52 -12.41
N PHE A 93 21.59 -2.51 -11.65
CA PHE A 93 22.18 -3.72 -12.18
C PHE A 93 21.14 -4.53 -12.98
N GLY A 94 19.94 -4.70 -12.43
CA GLY A 94 18.84 -5.38 -13.11
C GLY A 94 18.49 -4.72 -14.44
N LEU A 95 18.42 -3.39 -14.49
CA LEU A 95 18.19 -2.65 -15.74
C LEU A 95 19.36 -2.80 -16.71
N ALA A 96 20.60 -2.68 -16.23
CA ALA A 96 21.80 -2.79 -17.06
C ALA A 96 21.90 -4.15 -17.77
N VAL A 97 21.43 -5.23 -17.13
CA VAL A 97 21.41 -6.58 -17.72
C VAL A 97 20.15 -6.81 -18.55
N ASN A 98 18.98 -6.44 -18.04
CA ASN A 98 17.71 -6.78 -18.68
C ASN A 98 17.41 -5.93 -19.91
N LEU A 99 17.85 -4.66 -19.97
CA LEU A 99 17.58 -3.80 -21.13
C LEU A 99 18.29 -4.31 -22.41
N PRO A 100 19.61 -4.60 -22.41
CA PRO A 100 20.27 -5.17 -23.58
C PRO A 100 19.74 -6.56 -23.94
N ALA A 101 19.46 -7.41 -22.93
CA ALA A 101 18.92 -8.74 -23.16
C ALA A 101 17.52 -8.69 -23.80
N GLY A 102 16.65 -7.78 -23.32
CA GLY A 102 15.34 -7.54 -23.90
C GLY A 102 15.44 -7.01 -25.33
N TYR A 103 16.37 -6.07 -25.59
CA TYR A 103 16.62 -5.55 -26.94
C TYR A 103 17.14 -6.61 -27.91
N ALA A 104 17.97 -7.55 -27.44
CA ALA A 104 18.47 -8.63 -28.28
C ALA A 104 17.39 -9.67 -28.63
N LEU A 105 16.34 -9.78 -27.81
CA LEU A 105 15.25 -10.74 -28.01
C LEU A 105 14.09 -10.18 -28.87
N SER A 106 13.96 -8.85 -28.95
CA SER A 106 12.96 -8.15 -29.76
C SER A 106 13.39 -7.99 -31.21
#